data_AF-A0A0N5A0S8-F1
#
_entry.id   AF-A0A0N5A0S8-F1
#
_cell.length_a   1.000
_cell.length_b   1.000
_cell.length_c   1.000
_cell.angle_alpha   90.00
_cell.angle_beta   90.00
_cell.angle_gamma   90.00
#
_symmetry.space_group_name_H-M   'P 1'
#
loop_
_entity.id
_entity.type
_entity.pdbx_description
1 polymer ?
#
loop_
_entity_poly.entity_id
_entity_poly.type
_entity_poly.pdbx_seq_one_letter_code
_entity_poly.pdbx_strand_id
1 'polypeptide(L)'
;MGQKLMATFNDYKLLNYYYCNHTCTVKKTDCEYDGYQDPHDCSKCRCPSGFVGNKCENLAPSYGYCGPWTYDAKSFPQTMGIWGLSNCYFRIISQNFNKIKLIIKELFIHGYDHYSYDKCIEGKGLDIKYRESKGPMGICFCVSPSYVPIIIDSESHVVVIHYVGTYGMHQVEIEYQELL
;
A
#
# COMPACT_ATOMS: atom_id res chain seq x y z
N MET A 1 -13.85 13.20 4.73
CA MET A 1 -14.21 12.62 6.04
C MET A 1 -14.41 11.13 5.84
N GLY A 2 -13.50 10.31 6.38
CA GLY A 2 -13.41 8.87 6.21
C GLY A 2 -13.50 8.11 7.54
N GLN A 3 -13.48 6.79 7.47
CA GLN A 3 -13.49 5.78 8.56
C GLN A 3 -13.17 6.30 9.98
N LYS A 4 -14.13 6.22 10.91
CA LYS A 4 -14.01 6.70 12.32
C LYS A 4 -13.31 5.75 13.31
N LEU A 5 -12.59 4.74 12.82
CA LEU A 5 -12.04 3.69 13.67
C LEU A 5 -10.77 4.08 14.40
N MET A 6 -9.91 4.79 13.70
CA MET A 6 -8.60 5.19 14.15
C MET A 6 -8.23 6.48 13.42
N ALA A 7 -7.39 7.29 14.05
CA ALA A 7 -6.76 8.40 13.37
C ALA A 7 -5.89 7.86 12.23
N THR A 8 -6.07 8.42 11.04
CA THR A 8 -5.28 8.08 9.85
C THR A 8 -3.86 8.62 9.99
N PHE A 9 -2.95 8.11 9.16
CA PHE A 9 -1.59 8.65 9.08
C PHE A 9 -1.58 10.17 8.84
N ASN A 10 -2.48 10.67 7.99
CA ASN A 10 -2.61 12.09 7.70
C ASN A 10 -3.17 12.90 8.86
N ASP A 11 -4.04 12.32 9.70
CA ASP A 11 -4.51 12.99 10.92
C ASP A 11 -3.34 13.20 11.89
N TYR A 12 -2.50 12.17 12.10
CA TYR A 12 -1.28 12.31 12.90
C TYR A 12 -0.27 13.28 12.28
N LYS A 13 -0.10 13.26 10.96
CA LYS A 13 0.77 14.21 10.24
C LYS A 13 0.31 15.65 10.47
N LEU A 14 -1.00 15.89 10.41
CA LEU A 14 -1.59 17.20 10.64
C LEU A 14 -1.41 17.65 12.09
N LEU A 15 -1.67 16.77 13.07
CA LEU A 15 -1.42 17.05 14.48
C LEU A 15 0.06 17.35 14.76
N ASN A 16 0.98 16.57 14.19
CA ASN A 16 2.40 16.81 14.30
C ASN A 16 2.80 18.19 13.75
N TYR A 17 2.22 18.58 12.62
CA TYR A 17 2.44 19.90 12.04
C TYR A 17 1.97 21.04 12.95
N TYR A 18 0.83 20.90 13.64
CA TYR A 18 0.33 21.96 14.53
C TYR A 18 1.01 22.00 15.89
N TYR A 19 1.29 20.84 16.49
CA TYR A 19 1.69 20.77 17.89
C TYR A 19 3.17 20.44 18.10
N CYS A 20 3.81 19.78 17.14
CA CYS A 20 5.16 19.24 17.30
C CYS A 20 6.18 19.85 16.32
N ASN A 21 5.78 20.80 15.48
CA ASN A 21 6.65 21.39 14.46
C ASN A 21 7.84 22.15 15.07
N HIS A 22 7.83 22.54 16.33
CA HIS A 22 8.99 23.18 16.98
C HIS A 22 9.91 22.20 17.72
N THR A 23 9.57 20.91 17.78
CA THR A 23 10.34 19.90 18.52
C THR A 23 11.71 19.64 17.91
N CYS A 24 11.76 19.54 16.58
CA CYS A 24 12.99 19.34 15.83
C CYS A 24 13.55 20.67 15.34
N THR A 25 14.74 21.03 15.83
CA THR A 25 15.47 22.24 15.42
C THR A 25 15.92 22.16 13.97
N VAL A 26 16.49 21.01 13.58
CA VAL A 26 16.87 20.73 12.19
C VAL A 26 15.72 20.05 11.48
N LYS A 27 15.29 20.62 10.35
CA LYS A 27 14.21 20.07 9.54
C LYS A 27 14.72 18.97 8.63
N LYS A 28 14.01 17.84 8.67
CA LYS A 28 14.18 16.73 7.72
C LYS A 28 13.18 16.91 6.58
N THR A 29 13.68 17.10 5.36
CA THR A 29 12.86 17.39 4.16
C THR A 29 12.90 16.27 3.11
N ASP A 30 13.67 15.22 3.36
CA ASP A 30 13.89 14.08 2.48
C ASP A 30 13.02 12.87 2.89
N CYS A 31 11.83 13.12 3.45
CA CYS A 31 10.87 12.05 3.72
C CYS A 31 10.09 11.70 2.44
N GLU A 32 10.23 10.47 1.98
CA GLU A 32 9.56 9.93 0.79
C GLU A 32 8.12 9.53 1.08
N TYR A 33 7.33 9.38 0.01
CA TYR A 33 5.97 8.82 0.03
C TYR A 33 5.03 9.49 1.05
N ASP A 34 5.11 10.81 1.22
CA ASP A 34 4.37 11.60 2.20
C ASP A 34 4.72 11.35 3.67
N GLY A 35 5.86 10.73 3.96
CA GLY A 35 6.41 10.71 5.31
C GLY A 35 6.58 12.11 5.92
N TYR A 36 6.71 12.17 7.24
CA TYR A 36 7.02 13.42 7.95
C TYR A 36 8.05 13.17 9.04
N GLN A 37 8.81 14.19 9.44
CA GLN A 37 9.84 14.06 10.46
C GLN A 37 9.25 13.56 11.80
N ASP A 38 9.84 12.53 12.39
CA ASP A 38 9.40 12.00 13.68
C ASP A 38 9.73 13.02 14.81
N PRO A 39 8.73 13.53 15.55
CA PRO A 39 9.00 14.48 16.64
C PRO A 39 9.73 13.84 17.83
N HIS A 40 9.70 12.52 17.97
CA HIS A 40 10.42 11.80 19.03
C HIS A 40 11.85 11.45 18.64
N ASP A 41 12.16 11.49 17.34
CA ASP A 41 13.48 11.18 16.80
C ASP A 41 13.70 11.93 15.49
N CYS A 42 14.21 13.15 15.61
CA CYS A 42 14.38 14.08 14.51
C CYS A 42 15.31 13.59 13.39
N SER A 43 16.03 12.48 13.59
CA SER A 43 16.92 11.88 12.59
C SER A 43 16.16 11.05 11.53
N LYS A 44 14.92 10.64 11.82
CA LYS A 44 14.12 9.77 10.96
C LYS A 44 12.74 10.33 10.62
N CYS A 45 12.11 9.73 9.63
CA CYS A 45 10.73 9.99 9.25
C CYS A 45 9.77 8.99 9.92
N ARG A 46 8.58 9.46 10.26
CA ARG A 46 7.39 8.62 10.40
C ARG A 46 6.85 8.32 9.01
N CYS A 47 6.68 7.03 8.76
CA CYS A 47 6.32 6.52 7.45
C CYS A 47 4.84 6.13 7.38
N PRO A 48 4.18 6.40 6.23
CA PRO A 48 2.88 5.82 5.98
C PRO A 48 2.98 4.29 5.97
N SER A 49 1.82 3.66 6.15
CA SER A 49 1.69 2.20 6.09
C SER A 49 2.31 1.61 4.82
N GLY A 50 3.03 0.50 4.98
CA GLY A 50 3.75 -0.18 3.90
C GLY A 50 5.14 0.39 3.58
N PHE A 51 5.57 1.46 4.24
CA PHE A 51 6.91 2.05 4.07
C PHE A 51 7.71 2.07 5.38
N VAL A 52 9.02 1.89 5.26
CA VAL A 52 9.99 1.89 6.36
C VAL A 52 11.32 2.50 5.94
N GLY A 53 12.24 2.66 6.89
CA GLY A 53 13.53 3.32 6.67
C GLY A 53 13.57 4.72 7.26
N ASN A 54 14.76 5.33 7.26
CA ASN A 54 14.93 6.66 7.85
C ASN A 54 14.24 7.75 7.05
N LYS A 55 13.99 7.50 5.76
CA LYS A 55 13.35 8.40 4.80
C LYS A 55 12.04 7.82 4.27
N CYS A 56 11.58 6.66 4.75
CA CYS A 56 10.44 5.91 4.18
C CYS A 56 10.70 5.36 2.78
N GLU A 57 11.97 5.20 2.42
CA GLU A 57 12.45 4.81 1.09
C GLU A 57 12.27 3.31 0.77
N ASN A 58 12.08 2.49 1.81
CA ASN A 58 11.98 1.05 1.70
C ASN A 58 10.54 0.59 1.88
N LEU A 59 10.17 -0.52 1.24
CA LEU A 59 8.92 -1.22 1.56
C LEU A 59 9.05 -1.95 2.89
N ALA A 60 7.93 -2.07 3.60
CA ALA A 60 7.83 -2.89 4.79
C ALA A 60 8.25 -4.35 4.49
N PRO A 61 8.84 -5.07 5.45
CA PRO A 61 9.34 -6.41 5.22
C PRO A 61 8.19 -7.37 4.89
N SER A 62 8.45 -8.24 3.93
CA SER A 62 7.54 -9.32 3.54
C SER A 62 7.83 -10.61 4.31
N TYR A 63 6.81 -11.45 4.49
CA TYR A 63 6.88 -12.76 5.12
C TYR A 63 6.18 -13.82 4.27
N GLY A 64 6.81 -14.97 4.09
CA GLY A 64 6.31 -16.05 3.23
C GLY A 64 6.75 -15.90 1.77
N TYR A 65 6.02 -16.54 0.86
CA TYR A 65 6.35 -16.59 -0.57
C TYR A 65 5.75 -15.39 -1.33
N CYS A 66 6.50 -14.29 -1.41
CA CYS A 66 6.01 -13.01 -1.94
C CYS A 66 6.53 -12.61 -3.33
N GLY A 67 7.44 -13.39 -3.91
CA GLY A 67 8.10 -13.03 -5.15
C GLY A 67 8.98 -11.78 -5.02
N PRO A 68 9.26 -11.08 -6.14
CA PRO A 68 10.01 -9.83 -6.16
C PRO A 68 9.34 -8.68 -5.39
N TRP A 69 10.17 -7.80 -4.83
CA TRP A 69 9.71 -6.60 -4.11
C TRP A 69 9.34 -5.47 -5.07
N THR A 70 9.82 -5.51 -6.31
CA THR A 70 9.60 -4.48 -7.32
C THR A 70 9.38 -5.14 -8.68
N TYR A 71 8.35 -4.66 -9.37
CA TYR A 71 7.99 -5.05 -10.72
C TYR A 71 8.02 -3.82 -11.62
N ASP A 72 8.60 -3.94 -12.81
CA ASP A 72 8.56 -2.87 -13.81
C ASP A 72 7.32 -3.01 -14.67
N ALA A 73 6.48 -1.98 -14.70
CA ALA A 73 5.40 -1.83 -15.66
C ALA A 73 5.99 -1.43 -17.03
N LYS A 74 5.66 -2.23 -18.05
CA LYS A 74 5.98 -1.97 -19.45
C LYS A 74 4.72 -1.59 -20.22
N SER A 75 4.88 -1.16 -21.46
CA SER A 75 3.79 -0.80 -22.36
C SER A 75 2.90 -1.98 -22.80
N PHE A 76 3.28 -3.22 -22.45
CA PHE A 76 2.49 -4.43 -22.70
C PHE A 76 2.02 -5.05 -21.38
N PRO A 77 0.86 -5.75 -21.39
CA PRO A 77 0.34 -6.43 -20.20
C PRO A 77 1.31 -7.46 -19.62
N GLN A 78 1.53 -7.38 -18.31
CA GLN A 78 2.28 -8.36 -17.52
C GLN A 78 1.37 -8.88 -16.42
N THR A 79 1.53 -10.13 -15.99
CA THR A 79 0.71 -10.72 -14.91
C THR A 79 1.61 -11.24 -13.79
N MET A 80 1.14 -11.08 -12.56
CA MET A 80 1.74 -11.64 -11.36
C MET A 80 0.67 -12.25 -10.46
N GLY A 81 1.06 -13.20 -9.63
CA GLY A 81 0.17 -13.78 -8.62
C GLY A 81 0.90 -14.13 -7.33
N ILE A 82 0.18 -14.03 -6.22
CA ILE A 82 0.63 -14.40 -4.87
C ILE A 82 -0.40 -15.33 -4.27
N TRP A 83 0.08 -16.33 -3.54
CA TRP A 83 -0.74 -17.43 -3.03
C TRP A 83 -0.40 -17.78 -1.58
N GLY A 84 -1.37 -18.36 -0.91
CA GLY A 84 -1.24 -18.99 0.38
C GLY A 84 -1.01 -18.05 1.56
N LEU A 85 -0.43 -18.63 2.61
CA LEU A 85 -0.10 -17.97 3.87
C LEU A 85 1.12 -17.04 3.67
N SER A 86 0.87 -15.76 3.43
CA SER A 86 1.93 -14.78 3.21
C SER A 86 1.48 -13.37 3.55
N ASN A 87 2.45 -12.51 3.87
CA ASN A 87 2.26 -11.09 4.11
C ASN A 87 3.27 -10.35 3.25
N CYS A 88 2.82 -9.85 2.11
CA CYS A 88 3.67 -9.42 1.02
C CYS A 88 3.48 -7.95 0.72
N TYR A 89 4.59 -7.22 0.76
CA TYR A 89 4.69 -5.87 0.23
C TYR A 89 5.51 -5.89 -1.05
N PHE A 90 4.93 -5.33 -2.11
CA PHE A 90 5.63 -5.13 -3.38
C PHE A 90 5.14 -3.85 -4.03
N ARG A 91 5.91 -3.36 -5.00
CA ARG A 91 5.56 -2.18 -5.80
C ARG A 91 5.68 -2.44 -7.29
N ILE A 92 4.83 -1.78 -8.05
CA ILE A 92 4.88 -1.74 -9.50
C ILE A 92 5.29 -0.31 -9.89
N ILE A 93 6.32 -0.19 -10.73
CA ILE A 93 6.90 1.10 -11.13
C ILE A 93 6.92 1.22 -12.66
N SER A 94 6.43 2.33 -13.19
CA SER A 94 6.74 2.75 -14.57
C SER A 94 8.06 3.51 -14.55
N GLN A 95 9.03 3.04 -15.34
CA GLN A 95 10.33 3.68 -15.50
C GLN A 95 10.25 4.97 -16.36
N ASN A 96 9.17 5.16 -17.13
CA ASN A 96 8.95 6.38 -17.90
C ASN A 96 8.05 7.40 -17.17
N PHE A 97 7.80 7.19 -15.87
CA PHE A 97 6.97 8.07 -15.04
C PHE A 97 5.50 8.18 -15.47
N ASN A 98 5.00 7.18 -16.18
CA ASN A 98 3.62 7.11 -16.63
C ASN A 98 2.72 6.45 -15.59
N LYS A 99 1.41 6.67 -15.72
CA LYS A 99 0.41 5.97 -14.91
C LYS A 99 0.40 4.48 -15.24
N ILE A 100 -0.13 3.68 -14.32
CA ILE A 100 -0.17 2.23 -14.38
C ILE A 100 -1.63 1.80 -14.31
N LYS A 101 -2.05 0.97 -15.25
CA LYS A 101 -3.32 0.25 -15.19
C LYS A 101 -3.11 -1.06 -14.47
N LEU A 102 -3.95 -1.32 -13.48
CA LEU A 102 -4.05 -2.59 -12.76
C LEU A 102 -5.39 -3.25 -13.07
N ILE A 103 -5.35 -4.55 -13.27
CA ILE A 103 -6.51 -5.40 -13.50
C ILE A 103 -6.40 -6.58 -12.55
N ILE A 104 -7.19 -6.56 -11.47
CA ILE A 104 -7.29 -7.68 -10.55
C ILE A 104 -8.14 -8.74 -11.25
N LYS A 105 -7.50 -9.81 -11.72
CA LYS A 105 -8.15 -10.91 -12.46
C LYS A 105 -8.80 -11.91 -11.51
N GLU A 106 -8.11 -12.20 -10.42
CA GLU A 106 -8.59 -13.10 -9.38
C GLU A 106 -8.21 -12.54 -8.01
N LEU A 107 -9.14 -12.60 -7.06
CA LEU A 107 -8.88 -12.28 -5.67
C LEU A 107 -9.72 -13.21 -4.82
N PHE A 108 -9.05 -14.16 -4.17
CA PHE A 108 -9.65 -15.07 -3.21
C PHE A 108 -8.98 -14.85 -1.86
N ILE A 109 -9.69 -14.16 -0.98
CA ILE A 109 -9.34 -13.93 0.43
C ILE A 109 -10.57 -14.26 1.27
N HIS A 110 -10.52 -13.99 2.57
CA HIS A 110 -11.61 -14.29 3.50
C HIS A 110 -13.00 -14.09 2.89
N GLY A 111 -13.80 -15.16 2.92
CA GLY A 111 -15.25 -15.09 2.71
C GLY A 111 -15.93 -14.52 3.95
N TYR A 112 -17.23 -14.24 3.82
CA TYR A 112 -18.14 -13.62 4.79
C TYR A 112 -18.27 -14.34 6.17
N ASP A 113 -17.38 -15.26 6.53
CA ASP A 113 -17.58 -16.26 7.58
C ASP A 113 -17.16 -15.77 8.99
N HIS A 114 -18.17 -15.24 9.68
CA HIS A 114 -18.52 -15.40 11.10
C HIS A 114 -17.56 -15.10 12.26
N TYR A 115 -16.32 -14.66 12.02
CA TYR A 115 -15.51 -13.93 13.02
C TYR A 115 -15.06 -12.53 12.56
N SER A 116 -15.46 -12.14 11.34
CA SER A 116 -15.18 -10.84 10.73
C SER A 116 -16.26 -9.79 11.02
N TYR A 117 -16.48 -9.49 12.31
CA TYR A 117 -16.99 -8.17 12.72
C TYR A 117 -15.89 -7.08 12.59
N ASP A 118 -14.77 -7.42 11.94
CA ASP A 118 -13.64 -6.55 11.69
C ASP A 118 -13.94 -5.63 10.51
N LYS A 119 -13.82 -4.34 10.77
CA LYS A 119 -13.94 -3.31 9.75
C LYS A 119 -12.79 -3.44 8.74
N CYS A 120 -13.09 -3.19 7.46
CA CYS A 120 -12.13 -3.24 6.37
C CYS A 120 -11.01 -2.21 6.59
N ILE A 121 -9.86 -2.65 7.07
CA ILE A 121 -8.68 -1.83 7.36
C ILE A 121 -7.44 -2.46 6.74
N GLU A 122 -6.39 -1.66 6.56
CA GLU A 122 -5.12 -2.13 6.02
C GLU A 122 -4.58 -3.35 6.78
N GLY A 123 -4.03 -4.31 6.03
CA GLY A 123 -3.44 -5.56 6.54
C GLY A 123 -4.44 -6.69 6.79
N LYS A 124 -5.67 -6.58 6.28
CA LYS A 124 -6.72 -7.61 6.42
C LYS A 124 -7.10 -8.30 5.10
N GLY A 125 -6.30 -8.13 4.06
CA GLY A 125 -6.55 -8.72 2.75
C GLY A 125 -5.61 -8.13 1.71
N LEU A 126 -6.15 -7.43 0.71
CA LEU A 126 -5.39 -6.75 -0.32
C LEU A 126 -5.55 -5.23 -0.20
N ASP A 127 -4.46 -4.51 0.03
CA ASP A 127 -4.42 -3.05 0.03
C ASP A 127 -3.62 -2.53 -1.15
N ILE A 128 -4.17 -1.55 -1.87
CA ILE A 128 -3.56 -0.98 -3.07
C ILE A 128 -3.46 0.54 -2.93
N LYS A 129 -2.24 1.05 -2.80
CA LYS A 129 -1.93 2.49 -2.84
C LYS A 129 -1.59 2.90 -4.28
N TYR A 130 -2.63 3.32 -5.01
CA TYR A 130 -2.58 3.73 -6.42
C TYR A 130 -2.55 5.26 -6.62
N ARG A 131 -2.91 6.03 -5.58
CA ARG A 131 -2.98 7.50 -5.62
C ARG A 131 -1.60 8.14 -5.69
N GLU A 132 -1.52 9.41 -6.08
CA GLU A 132 -0.25 10.16 -6.08
C GLU A 132 0.31 10.25 -4.67
N SER A 133 -0.51 10.73 -3.73
CA SER A 133 -0.20 10.73 -2.31
C SER A 133 -0.28 9.30 -1.73
N LYS A 134 0.81 8.84 -1.11
CA LYS A 134 0.94 7.54 -0.44
C LYS A 134 0.70 7.60 1.07
N GLY A 135 0.54 8.81 1.62
CA GLY A 135 0.13 9.07 3.01
C GLY A 135 -1.23 8.45 3.38
N PRO A 136 -2.31 8.70 2.63
CA PRO A 136 -3.61 8.09 2.86
C PRO A 136 -3.61 6.57 2.71
N MET A 137 -4.61 5.92 3.31
CA MET A 137 -4.88 4.51 3.05
C MET A 137 -5.24 4.28 1.57
N GLY A 138 -4.84 3.11 1.05
CA GLY A 138 -5.19 2.65 -0.29
C GLY A 138 -6.65 2.20 -0.43
N ILE A 139 -7.00 1.65 -1.59
CA ILE A 139 -8.21 0.82 -1.70
C ILE A 139 -7.93 -0.51 -0.99
N CYS A 140 -8.81 -0.89 -0.08
CA CYS A 140 -8.72 -2.13 0.69
C CYS A 140 -9.79 -3.13 0.23
N PHE A 141 -9.37 -4.34 -0.09
CA PHE A 141 -10.23 -5.50 -0.29
C PHE A 141 -10.00 -6.45 0.89
N CYS A 142 -10.96 -6.50 1.80
CA CYS A 142 -10.96 -7.40 2.96
C CYS A 142 -11.86 -8.63 2.76
N VAL A 143 -12.60 -8.67 1.65
CA VAL A 143 -13.44 -9.80 1.23
C VAL A 143 -13.23 -10.07 -0.24
N SER A 144 -13.44 -11.32 -0.64
CA SER A 144 -13.43 -11.69 -2.06
C SER A 144 -14.53 -10.94 -2.81
N PRO A 145 -14.20 -10.20 -3.89
CA PRO A 145 -15.19 -9.46 -4.65
C PRO A 145 -16.10 -10.43 -5.43
N SER A 146 -17.40 -10.11 -5.51
CA SER A 146 -18.36 -10.92 -6.28
C SER A 146 -18.18 -10.80 -7.80
N TYR A 147 -17.46 -9.77 -8.27
CA TYR A 147 -17.23 -9.51 -9.69
C TYR A 147 -15.76 -9.17 -9.94
N VAL A 148 -15.15 -9.91 -10.87
CA VAL A 148 -13.82 -9.68 -11.43
C VAL A 148 -13.94 -9.70 -12.96
N PRO A 149 -13.08 -8.97 -13.70
CA PRO A 149 -11.93 -8.22 -13.21
C PRO A 149 -12.28 -6.85 -12.62
N ILE A 150 -11.46 -6.37 -11.68
CA ILE A 150 -11.53 -5.00 -11.16
C ILE A 150 -10.40 -4.18 -11.80
N ILE A 151 -10.75 -3.06 -12.41
CA ILE A 151 -9.80 -2.19 -13.11
C ILE A 151 -9.51 -0.95 -12.25
N ILE A 152 -8.23 -0.64 -12.05
CA ILE A 152 -7.75 0.53 -11.31
C ILE A 152 -6.67 1.22 -12.14
N ASP A 153 -6.91 2.46 -12.54
CA ASP A 153 -5.88 3.32 -13.12
C ASP A 153 -5.21 4.12 -12.00
N SER A 154 -3.88 4.05 -11.91
CA SER A 154 -3.13 4.79 -10.90
C SER A 154 -3.12 6.29 -11.20
N GLU A 155 -2.95 7.09 -10.15
CA GLU A 155 -2.69 8.53 -10.28
C GLU A 155 -1.19 8.83 -10.40
N SER A 156 -0.34 7.82 -10.16
CA SER A 156 1.12 7.91 -10.01
C SER A 156 1.85 6.84 -10.82
N HIS A 157 3.16 7.03 -11.04
CA HIS A 157 4.04 6.04 -11.65
C HIS A 157 4.48 4.91 -10.70
N VAL A 158 4.07 4.97 -9.44
CA VAL A 158 4.33 3.94 -8.43
C VAL A 158 3.01 3.49 -7.81
N VAL A 159 2.75 2.19 -7.85
CA VAL A 159 1.68 1.54 -7.08
C VAL A 159 2.33 0.65 -6.03
N VAL A 160 1.90 0.75 -4.77
CA VAL A 160 2.31 -0.17 -3.71
C VAL A 160 1.15 -1.07 -3.35
N ILE A 161 1.42 -2.36 -3.25
CA ILE A 161 0.43 -3.39 -2.96
C ILE A 161 0.88 -4.15 -1.72
N HIS A 162 -0.07 -4.35 -0.81
CA HIS A 162 0.08 -5.16 0.38
C HIS A 162 -0.94 -6.29 0.34
N TYR A 163 -0.45 -7.53 0.29
CA TYR A 163 -1.28 -8.72 0.30
C TYR A 163 -1.09 -9.48 1.61
N VAL A 164 -2.19 -9.88 2.24
CA VAL A 164 -2.20 -10.70 3.46
C VAL A 164 -3.09 -11.92 3.25
N GLY A 165 -2.44 -13.06 3.02
CA GLY A 165 -3.05 -14.38 3.00
C GLY A 165 -2.88 -15.09 4.33
N THR A 166 -3.98 -15.60 4.89
CA THR A 166 -4.04 -16.29 6.19
C THR A 166 -4.48 -17.75 6.04
N TYR A 167 -4.72 -18.19 4.80
CA TYR A 167 -5.10 -19.56 4.48
C TYR A 167 -4.43 -20.01 3.18
N GLY A 168 -4.17 -21.32 3.05
CA GLY A 168 -3.39 -21.87 1.93
C GLY A 168 -4.03 -21.65 0.54
N MET A 169 -5.35 -21.47 0.50
CA MET A 169 -6.08 -21.20 -0.74
C MET A 169 -6.20 -19.70 -1.06
N HIS A 170 -5.83 -18.80 -0.13
CA HIS A 170 -5.89 -17.38 -0.43
C HIS A 170 -4.96 -17.05 -1.59
N GLN A 171 -5.36 -16.14 -2.46
CA GLN A 171 -4.60 -15.77 -3.63
C GLN A 171 -5.04 -14.44 -4.22
N VAL A 172 -4.17 -13.86 -5.02
CA VAL A 172 -4.46 -12.73 -5.89
C VAL A 172 -3.71 -12.89 -7.20
N GLU A 173 -4.38 -12.62 -8.33
CA GLU A 173 -3.77 -12.47 -9.64
C GLU A 173 -4.02 -11.05 -10.16
N ILE A 174 -2.95 -10.35 -10.51
CA ILE A 174 -2.98 -8.96 -10.97
C ILE A 174 -2.26 -8.90 -12.32
N GLU A 175 -2.99 -8.43 -13.33
CA GLU A 175 -2.40 -7.93 -14.56
C GLU A 175 -2.12 -6.43 -14.43
N TYR A 176 -0.97 -5.99 -14.93
CA TYR A 176 -0.55 -4.60 -14.88
C TYR A 176 0.14 -4.18 -16.17
N GLN A 177 -0.01 -2.91 -16.53
CA GLN A 177 0.69 -2.30 -17.65
C GLN A 177 0.84 -0.79 -17.46
N GLU A 178 1.83 -0.23 -18.11
CA GLU A 178 2.01 1.21 -18.25
C GLU A 178 0.96 1.81 -19.20
N LEU A 179 0.39 2.97 -18.84
CA LEU A 179 -0.51 3.77 -19.67
C LEU A 179 0.31 4.83 -20.41
N LEU A 180 0.42 4.68 -21.73
CA LEU A 180 1.10 5.63 -22.62
C LEU A 180 0.30 6.92 -22.83
#